data_AF-A0A8S3ELS8-F1
#
_entry.id   AF-A0A8S3ELS8-F1
#
_cell.length_a   1.000
_cell.length_b   1.000
_cell.length_c   1.000
_cell.angle_alpha   90.00
_cell.angle_beta   90.00
_cell.angle_gamma   90.00
#
_symmetry.space_group_name_H-M   'P 1'
#
loop_
_entity.id
_entity.type
_entity.pdbx_description
1 polymer ?
#
loop_
_entity_poly.entity_id
_entity_poly.type
_entity_poly.pdbx_seq_one_letter_code
_entity_poly.pdbx_strand_id
1 'polypeptide(L)' 'ETLLKLCDEIRPNLVLATGGTGINPDDITPESKT' A
#
# COMPACT_ATOMS: atom_id res chain seq x y z
N GLU A 1 6.39 4.46 0.98
CA GLU A 1 7.23 4.28 2.19
C GLU A 1 6.57 3.39 3.26
N THR A 2 5.32 3.66 3.68
CA THR A 2 4.63 2.90 4.75
C THR A 2 4.54 1.39 4.50
N LEU A 3 4.17 0.97 3.29
CA LEU A 3 4.08 -0.46 2.95
C LEU A 3 5.45 -1.16 2.96
N LEU A 4 6.53 -0.44 2.65
CA LEU A 4 7.89 -0.98 2.68
C LEU A 4 8.34 -1.22 4.12
N LYS A 5 8.15 -0.22 5.01
CA LYS A 5 8.44 -0.39 6.45
C LYS A 5 7.66 -1.55 7.07
N LEU A 6 6.37 -1.66 6.73
CA LEU A 6 5.55 -2.80 7.17
C LEU A 6 6.15 -4.13 6.70
N CYS A 7 6.50 -4.24 5.42
CA CYS A 7 7.06 -5.48 4.86
C CYS A 7 8.46 -5.81 5.41
N ASP A 8 9.35 -4.83 5.55
CA ASP A 8 10.78 -5.07 5.79
C ASP A 8 11.11 -5.16 7.28
N GLU A 9 10.51 -4.27 8.08
CA GLU A 9 10.80 -4.14 9.51
C GLU A 9 9.83 -4.95 10.35
N ILE A 10 8.52 -4.77 10.13
CA ILE A 10 7.46 -5.36 10.97
C ILE A 10 7.12 -6.81 10.54
N ARG A 11 7.26 -7.11 9.25
CA ARG A 11 7.03 -8.43 8.63
C ARG A 11 5.71 -9.11 9.06
N PRO A 12 4.57 -8.43 8.96
CA PRO A 12 3.28 -9.03 9.30
C PRO A 12 2.93 -10.14 8.31
N ASN A 13 2.15 -11.12 8.77
CA ASN A 13 1.68 -12.20 7.91
C ASN A 13 0.63 -11.76 6.88
N LEU A 14 -0.04 -10.62 7.09
CA LEU A 14 -1.05 -10.04 6.19
C LEU A 14 -1.13 -8.52 6.41
N VAL A 15 -1.26 -7.76 5.32
CA VAL A 15 -1.51 -6.31 5.33
C VAL A 15 -2.80 -6.03 4.55
N LEU A 16 -3.72 -5.29 5.15
CA LEU A 16 -4.95 -4.83 4.51
C LEU A 16 -4.88 -3.32 4.28
N ALA A 17 -5.01 -2.90 3.03
CA ALA A 17 -5.13 -1.49 2.64
C ALA A 17 -6.56 -1.19 2.20
N THR A 18 -7.00 0.04 2.41
CA THR A 18 -8.34 0.52 2.06
C THR A 18 -8.25 1.95 1.54
N GLY A 19 -9.13 2.30 0.60
CA GLY A 19 -9.11 3.59 -0.09
C GLY A 19 -7.98 3.74 -1.10
N GLY A 20 -8.08 4.73 -1.99
CA GLY A 20 -7.05 4.99 -2.99
C GLY A 20 -7.02 3.97 -4.14
N THR A 21 -8.11 3.25 -4.40
CA THR A 21 -8.19 2.18 -5.43
C THR A 21 -9.23 2.46 -6.52
N GLY A 22 -9.73 3.70 -6.62
CA GLY A 22 -10.68 4.10 -7.64
C GLY A 22 -10.00 4.55 -8.94
N ILE A 23 -10.77 5.18 -9.83
CA ILE A 23 -10.27 5.72 -11.11
C ILE A 23 -9.75 7.16 -11.00
N ASN A 24 -9.76 7.75 -9.80
CA ASN A 24 -9.27 9.09 -9.62
C ASN A 24 -7.75 9.10 -9.88
N PRO A 25 -7.20 10.10 -10.60
CA PRO A 25 -5.74 10.21 -10.79
C PRO A 25 -4.92 10.20 -9.49
N ASP A 26 -5.54 10.60 -8.37
CA ASP A 26 -4.92 10.60 -7.04
C ASP A 26 -5.03 9.23 -6.31
N ASP A 27 -5.83 8.29 -6.82
CA ASP A 27 -5.98 6.94 -6.28
C ASP A 27 -4.79 6.06 -6.71
N ILE A 28 -3.70 6.10 -5.94
CA ILE A 28 -2.43 5.44 -6.26
C ILE A 28 -2.11 4.21 -5.40
N THR A 29 -3.06 3.71 -4.59
CA THR A 29 -2.83 2.57 -3.69
C THR A 29 -2.33 1.32 -4.45
N PRO A 30 -2.87 0.96 -5.64
CA PRO A 30 -2.34 -0.15 -6.44
C PRO A 30 -0.91 0.07 -6.95
N GLU A 31 -0.60 1.28 -7.44
CA GLU A 31 0.66 1.64 -8.10
C GLU A 31 1.78 1.95 -7.11
N SER A 32 1.44 2.18 -5.82
CA SER A 32 2.34 2.57 -4.74
C SER A 32 3.58 1.66 -4.55
N LYS A 33 3.59 0.47 -5.16
CA LYS A 33 4.68 -0.51 -5.10
C LYS A 33 5.57 -0.58 -6.36
N THR A 34 5.31 0.23 -7.38
CA THR A 34 6.18 0.36 -8.58
C THR A 34 7.30 1.34 -8.30
#